data_AF-A0A0W0GCP4-F1
#
_entry.id   AF-A0A0W0GCP4-F1
#
_cell.length_a   1.000
_cell.length_b   1.000
_cell.length_c   1.000
_cell.angle_alpha   90.00
_cell.angle_beta   90.00
_cell.angle_gamma   90.00
#
_symmetry.space_group_name_H-M   'P 1'
#
loop_
_entity.id
_entity.type
_entity.pdbx_description
1 polymer ?
#
loop_
_entity_poly.entity_id
_entity_poly.type
_entity_poly.pdbx_seq_one_letter_code
_entity_poly.pdbx_strand_id
1 'polypeptide(L)'
;MANDTLYPNNKDKILFTLSYMKEGHATKWMEAKTNEYKKSLKEKLVEPANTKPEDQIHLMTWEEFLDDFKKAFQLVDIGTNAQLKLKNLKQNKKHVDEYITDFRLLAIDSEYNDRALIDHFMAGLHPALLKSCLSIPDQPNMIKEWYDRARKEKGQRRHPNPRQR
;
A
#
# COMPACT_ATOMS: atom_id res chain seq x y z
N MET A 1 11.93 -9.67 9.28
CA MET A 1 12.19 -11.12 9.37
C MET A 1 12.65 -11.42 10.79
N ALA A 2 12.03 -12.39 11.48
CA ALA A 2 12.36 -12.73 12.87
C ALA A 2 13.76 -13.37 12.95
N ASN A 3 14.53 -13.02 13.98
CA ASN A 3 15.87 -13.55 14.22
C ASN A 3 15.79 -15.03 14.62
N ASP A 4 16.35 -15.93 13.82
CA ASP A 4 16.29 -17.38 14.03
C ASP A 4 17.03 -17.85 15.30
N THR A 5 17.91 -17.01 15.87
CA THR A 5 18.60 -17.33 17.13
C THR A 5 17.75 -17.10 18.39
N LEU A 6 16.65 -16.34 18.28
CA LEU A 6 15.79 -15.99 19.43
C LEU A 6 14.48 -16.79 19.48
N TYR A 7 14.01 -17.28 18.33
CA TYR A 7 12.75 -18.02 18.22
C TYR A 7 12.95 -19.28 17.36
N PRO A 8 13.48 -20.37 17.94
CA PRO A 8 13.92 -21.52 17.16
C PRO A 8 12.78 -22.39 16.64
N ASN A 9 11.56 -22.23 17.13
CA ASN A 9 10.41 -23.05 16.74
C ASN A 9 9.21 -22.21 16.27
N ASN A 10 8.33 -22.84 15.49
CA ASN A 10 7.15 -22.19 14.91
C ASN A 10 6.22 -21.61 15.98
N LYS A 11 6.03 -22.32 17.09
CA LYS A 11 5.17 -21.89 18.19
C LYS A 11 5.60 -20.53 18.73
N ASP A 12 6.89 -20.37 19.03
CA ASP A 12 7.39 -19.14 19.65
C ASP A 12 7.34 -17.96 18.66
N LYS A 13 7.64 -18.20 17.37
CA LYS A 13 7.49 -17.18 16.30
C LYS A 13 6.04 -16.70 16.18
N ILE A 14 5.08 -17.63 16.18
CA ILE A 14 3.64 -17.34 16.06
C ILE A 14 3.15 -16.56 17.28
N LEU A 15 3.39 -17.07 18.50
CA LEU A 15 2.92 -16.44 19.73
C LEU A 15 3.54 -15.07 19.96
N PHE A 16 4.83 -14.91 19.65
CA PHE A 16 5.49 -13.61 19.72
C PHE A 16 4.83 -12.61 18.77
N THR A 17 4.60 -12.99 17.50
CA THR A 17 3.97 -12.10 16.52
C THR A 17 2.55 -11.69 16.94
N LEU A 18 1.75 -12.63 17.42
CA LEU A 18 0.42 -12.38 17.97
C LEU A 18 0.45 -11.39 19.15
N SER A 19 1.49 -11.44 20.00
CA SER A 19 1.60 -10.55 21.17
C SER A 19 1.70 -9.05 20.84
N TYR A 20 2.07 -8.68 19.60
CA TYR A 20 2.12 -7.29 19.15
C TYR A 20 0.77 -6.77 18.61
N MET A 21 -0.20 -7.65 18.34
CA MET A 21 -1.49 -7.28 17.77
C MET A 21 -2.47 -6.83 18.86
N LYS A 22 -2.22 -5.65 19.42
CA LYS A 22 -2.92 -5.13 20.60
C LYS A 22 -4.06 -4.17 20.30
N GLU A 23 -4.23 -3.74 19.05
CA GLU A 23 -5.17 -2.67 18.70
C GLU A 23 -6.10 -3.02 17.52
N GLY A 24 -7.30 -2.45 17.54
CA GLY A 24 -8.25 -2.46 16.43
C GLY A 24 -8.69 -3.85 15.97
N HIS A 25 -8.79 -4.02 14.65
CA HIS A 25 -9.16 -5.30 14.02
C HIS A 25 -8.09 -6.39 14.26
N ALA A 26 -6.84 -5.99 14.52
CA ALA A 26 -5.76 -6.92 14.77
C ALA A 26 -5.95 -7.68 16.09
N THR A 27 -6.51 -7.05 17.13
CA THR A 27 -6.81 -7.72 18.41
C THR A 27 -7.79 -8.88 18.23
N LYS A 28 -8.88 -8.66 17.49
CA LYS A 28 -9.89 -9.71 17.26
C LYS A 28 -9.34 -10.87 16.46
N TRP A 29 -8.54 -10.58 15.42
CA TRP A 29 -7.88 -11.61 14.64
C TRP A 29 -6.86 -12.38 15.48
N MET A 30 -6.10 -11.68 16.32
CA MET A 30 -5.15 -12.26 17.25
C MET A 30 -5.83 -13.22 18.22
N GLU A 31 -6.96 -12.83 18.82
CA GLU A 31 -7.74 -13.68 19.71
C GLU A 31 -8.23 -14.95 18.99
N ALA A 32 -8.77 -14.80 17.78
CA ALA A 32 -9.22 -15.90 16.96
C ALA A 32 -8.08 -16.88 16.64
N LYS A 33 -6.94 -16.38 16.14
CA LYS A 33 -5.78 -17.20 15.81
C LYS A 33 -5.12 -17.84 17.02
N THR A 34 -5.06 -17.15 18.15
CA THR A 34 -4.58 -17.71 19.41
C THR A 34 -5.47 -18.87 19.87
N ASN A 35 -6.79 -18.72 19.76
CA ASN A 35 -7.74 -19.76 20.16
C ASN A 35 -7.67 -20.99 19.25
N GLU A 36 -7.58 -20.78 17.93
CA GLU A 36 -7.36 -21.83 16.94
C GLU A 36 -6.09 -22.62 17.27
N TYR A 37 -4.97 -21.93 17.44
CA TYR A 37 -3.68 -22.56 17.73
C TYR A 37 -3.68 -23.33 19.07
N LYS A 38 -4.26 -22.75 20.12
CA LYS A 38 -4.42 -23.42 21.42
C LYS A 38 -5.29 -24.66 21.34
N LYS A 39 -6.33 -24.65 20.49
CA LYS A 39 -7.20 -25.80 20.27
C LYS A 39 -6.40 -26.95 19.62
N SER A 40 -5.69 -26.69 18.53
CA SER A 40 -4.86 -27.70 17.86
C SER A 40 -3.76 -28.26 18.77
N LEU A 41 -3.16 -27.42 19.64
CA LEU A 41 -2.21 -27.90 20.65
C LEU A 41 -2.84 -28.88 21.64
N LYS A 42 -4.04 -28.59 22.14
CA LYS A 42 -4.74 -29.49 23.07
C LYS A 42 -5.09 -30.82 22.41
N GLU A 43 -5.56 -30.78 21.17
CA GLU A 43 -5.90 -31.97 20.38
C GLU A 43 -4.66 -32.83 20.13
N LYS A 44 -3.53 -32.21 19.78
CA LYS A 44 -2.26 -32.93 19.60
C LYS A 44 -1.68 -33.53 20.87
N LEU A 45 -1.91 -32.91 22.03
CA LEU A 45 -1.43 -33.43 23.32
C LEU A 45 -2.14 -34.72 23.76
N VAL A 46 -3.39 -34.92 23.32
CA VAL A 46 -4.18 -36.12 23.62
C VAL A 46 -4.19 -37.12 22.46
N GLU A 47 -3.38 -36.86 21.42
CA GLU A 47 -3.24 -37.73 20.26
C GLU A 47 -2.54 -39.05 20.65
N PRO A 48 -3.13 -40.21 20.33
CA PRO A 48 -2.49 -41.49 20.59
C PRO A 48 -1.26 -41.69 19.70
N ALA A 49 -0.19 -42.28 20.25
CA ALA A 49 1.07 -42.50 19.54
C ALA A 49 0.96 -43.40 18.29
N ASN A 50 -0.14 -44.15 18.16
CA ASN A 50 -0.41 -45.05 17.04
C ASN A 50 -1.33 -44.42 15.97
N THR A 51 -1.60 -43.12 16.03
CA THR A 51 -2.39 -42.40 15.01
C THR A 51 -1.67 -42.47 13.67
N LYS A 52 -2.42 -42.84 12.62
CA LYS A 52 -1.87 -42.90 11.27
C LYS A 52 -1.47 -41.51 10.78
N PRO A 53 -0.43 -41.37 9.94
CA PRO A 53 0.03 -40.06 9.46
C PRO A 53 -1.07 -39.17 8.85
N GLU A 54 -2.03 -39.77 8.16
CA GLU A 54 -3.18 -39.07 7.55
C GLU A 54 -4.18 -38.50 8.57
N ASP A 55 -4.21 -39.06 9.79
CA ASP A 55 -5.13 -38.68 10.86
C ASP A 55 -4.43 -37.80 11.92
N GLN A 56 -3.15 -37.47 11.72
CA GLN A 56 -2.38 -36.70 12.70
C GLN A 56 -2.84 -35.24 12.77
N ILE A 57 -2.90 -34.72 14.00
CA ILE A 57 -3.22 -33.33 14.26
C ILE A 57 -2.11 -32.44 13.72
N HIS A 58 -2.46 -31.66 12.69
CA HIS A 58 -1.59 -30.65 12.11
C HIS A 58 -1.48 -29.44 13.04
N LEU A 59 -0.25 -29.01 13.31
CA LEU A 59 0.00 -27.73 13.99
C LEU A 59 0.46 -26.73 12.95
N MET A 60 -0.24 -25.60 12.90
CA MET A 60 0.10 -24.48 12.03
C MET A 60 1.59 -24.16 12.10
N THR A 61 2.23 -24.19 10.94
CA THR A 61 3.62 -23.83 10.73
C THR A 61 3.78 -22.31 10.69
N TRP A 62 5.02 -21.84 10.79
CA TRP A 62 5.30 -20.41 10.67
C TRP A 62 4.95 -19.89 9.27
N GLU A 63 5.20 -20.68 8.23
CA GLU A 63 4.91 -20.35 6.84
C GLU A 63 3.40 -20.22 6.59
N GLU A 64 2.59 -21.16 7.08
CA GLU A 64 1.12 -21.09 7.00
C GLU A 64 0.57 -19.91 7.79
N PHE A 65 1.11 -19.66 8.99
CA PHE A 65 0.74 -18.49 9.76
C PHE A 65 1.04 -17.19 8.99
N LEU A 66 2.21 -17.10 8.35
CA LEU A 66 2.57 -15.94 7.55
C LEU A 66 1.65 -15.76 6.33
N ASP A 67 1.22 -16.86 5.71
CA ASP A 67 0.27 -16.82 4.60
C ASP A 67 -1.10 -16.29 5.06
N ASP A 68 -1.62 -16.80 6.17
CA ASP A 68 -2.86 -16.31 6.77
C ASP A 68 -2.73 -14.86 7.26
N PHE A 69 -1.59 -14.52 7.86
CA PHE A 69 -1.28 -13.16 8.30
C PHE A 69 -1.25 -12.20 7.12
N LYS A 70 -0.64 -12.59 6.00
CA LYS A 70 -0.72 -11.82 4.75
C LYS A 70 -2.15 -11.77 4.25
N LYS A 71 -2.90 -12.85 4.14
CA LYS A 71 -4.31 -12.76 3.71
C LYS A 71 -5.16 -11.82 4.56
N ALA A 72 -4.89 -11.74 5.86
CA ALA A 72 -5.63 -10.89 6.79
C ALA A 72 -5.15 -9.43 6.87
N PHE A 73 -3.84 -9.19 6.71
CA PHE A 73 -3.18 -7.89 6.94
C PHE A 73 -2.21 -7.44 5.86
N GLN A 74 -2.03 -8.23 4.80
CA GLN A 74 -1.51 -7.70 3.55
C GLN A 74 -2.46 -6.58 3.21
N LEU A 75 -1.92 -5.37 3.42
CA LEU A 75 -2.57 -4.10 3.21
C LEU A 75 -3.48 -4.25 2.01
N VAL A 76 -4.77 -3.96 2.18
CA VAL A 76 -5.67 -3.50 1.11
C VAL A 76 -4.78 -2.99 -0.01
N ASP A 77 -4.62 -3.84 -1.04
CA ASP A 77 -3.47 -3.91 -1.95
C ASP A 77 -2.73 -2.56 -2.02
N ILE A 78 -1.46 -2.48 -1.55
CA ILE A 78 -0.72 -1.22 -1.46
C ILE A 78 -0.83 -0.45 -2.79
N GLY A 79 -0.82 -1.19 -3.91
CA GLY A 79 -1.27 -0.78 -5.23
C GLY A 79 -2.66 -0.17 -5.22
N THR A 80 -3.71 -0.96 -5.05
CA THR A 80 -5.11 -0.50 -4.91
C THR A 80 -5.29 0.72 -3.98
N ASN A 81 -4.66 0.79 -2.82
CA ASN A 81 -4.75 1.92 -1.90
C ASN A 81 -4.05 3.17 -2.48
N ALA A 82 -2.85 3.01 -3.05
CA ALA A 82 -2.15 4.09 -3.73
C ALA A 82 -2.95 4.58 -4.95
N GLN A 83 -3.53 3.67 -5.73
CA GLN A 83 -4.41 3.95 -6.86
C GLN A 83 -5.69 4.70 -6.42
N LEU A 84 -6.33 4.28 -5.34
CA LEU A 84 -7.51 4.95 -4.78
C LEU A 84 -7.15 6.36 -4.29
N LYS A 85 -6.00 6.52 -3.65
CA LYS A 85 -5.48 7.83 -3.22
C LYS A 85 -5.15 8.71 -4.43
N LEU A 86 -4.51 8.19 -5.48
CA LEU A 86 -4.23 8.91 -6.73
C LEU A 86 -5.53 9.40 -7.39
N LYS A 87 -6.55 8.55 -7.48
CA LYS A 87 -7.86 8.92 -8.04
C LYS A 87 -8.50 10.10 -7.33
N ASN A 88 -8.32 10.17 -6.01
CA ASN A 88 -8.88 11.21 -5.16
C ASN A 88 -7.93 12.40 -4.92
N LEU A 89 -6.66 12.31 -5.32
CA LEU A 89 -5.67 13.35 -5.09
C LEU A 89 -5.98 14.56 -5.97
N LYS A 90 -6.22 15.71 -5.33
CA LYS A 90 -6.46 16.99 -6.00
C LYS A 90 -5.45 18.04 -5.54
N GLN A 91 -4.95 18.85 -6.46
CA GLN A 91 -4.08 19.99 -6.17
C GLN A 91 -4.78 21.00 -5.27
N ASN A 92 -6.06 21.30 -5.51
CA ASN A 92 -6.83 22.28 -4.75
C ASN A 92 -6.06 23.61 -4.58
N LYS A 93 -5.91 24.09 -3.33
CA LYS A 93 -5.17 25.31 -2.98
C LYS A 93 -3.67 25.08 -2.79
N LYS A 94 -3.18 23.83 -2.87
CA LYS A 94 -1.77 23.49 -2.65
C LYS A 94 -0.87 24.07 -3.75
N HIS A 95 0.38 24.30 -3.40
CA HIS A 95 1.39 24.61 -4.40
C HIS A 95 1.55 23.44 -5.39
N VAL A 96 1.95 23.72 -6.63
CA VAL A 96 2.12 22.67 -7.64
C VAL A 96 3.19 21.66 -7.23
N ASP A 97 4.25 22.11 -6.55
CA ASP A 97 5.31 21.22 -6.07
C ASP A 97 4.86 20.30 -4.93
N GLU A 98 4.01 20.79 -4.03
CA GLU A 98 3.41 19.94 -2.99
C GLU A 98 2.54 18.85 -3.62
N TYR A 99 1.69 19.23 -4.57
CA TYR A 99 0.87 18.28 -5.31
C TYR A 99 1.71 17.23 -6.07
N ILE A 100 2.77 17.67 -6.78
CA ILE A 100 3.68 16.75 -7.48
C ILE A 100 4.38 15.81 -6.50
N THR A 101 4.75 16.29 -5.31
CA THR A 101 5.42 15.48 -4.29
C THR A 101 4.48 14.40 -3.76
N ASP A 102 3.26 14.77 -3.37
CA ASP A 102 2.22 13.83 -2.93
C ASP A 102 1.92 12.80 -4.03
N PHE A 103 1.80 13.25 -5.28
CA PHE A 103 1.51 12.39 -6.42
C PHE A 103 2.64 11.38 -6.66
N ARG A 104 3.91 11.82 -6.61
CA ARG A 104 5.07 10.93 -6.82
C ARG A 104 5.16 9.83 -5.78
N LEU A 105 4.90 10.16 -4.51
CA LEU A 105 4.93 9.17 -3.43
C LEU A 105 3.90 8.06 -3.66
N LEU A 106 2.69 8.42 -4.10
CA LEU A 106 1.65 7.44 -4.41
C LEU A 106 1.92 6.69 -5.72
N ALA A 107 2.56 7.32 -6.71
CA ALA A 107 2.87 6.70 -7.99
C ALA A 107 3.89 5.55 -7.87
N ILE A 108 4.78 5.59 -6.88
CA ILE A 108 5.77 4.51 -6.62
C ILE A 108 5.04 3.20 -6.32
N ASP A 109 3.99 3.29 -5.50
CA ASP A 109 3.29 2.11 -4.98
C ASP A 109 2.12 1.68 -5.86
N SER A 110 1.69 2.48 -6.86
CA SER A 110 0.45 2.23 -7.60
C SER A 110 0.56 1.26 -8.77
N GLU A 111 1.78 0.91 -9.18
CA GLU A 111 2.09 0.08 -10.36
C GLU A 111 1.56 0.62 -11.70
N TYR A 112 1.07 1.87 -11.74
CA TYR A 112 0.57 2.47 -12.97
C TYR A 112 1.69 2.80 -13.95
N ASN A 113 1.42 2.55 -15.23
CA ASN A 113 2.26 3.05 -16.32
C ASN A 113 2.07 4.56 -16.51
N ASP A 114 2.97 5.18 -17.30
CA ASP A 114 2.95 6.62 -17.56
C ASP A 114 1.60 7.12 -18.08
N ARG A 115 0.94 6.36 -18.96
CA ARG A 115 -0.36 6.75 -19.51
C ARG A 115 -1.42 6.90 -18.41
N ALA A 116 -1.54 5.90 -17.55
CA ALA A 116 -2.48 5.94 -16.43
C ALA A 116 -2.11 7.04 -15.42
N LEU A 117 -0.82 7.21 -15.13
CA LEU A 117 -0.35 8.29 -14.25
C LEU A 117 -0.66 9.67 -14.81
N ILE A 118 -0.51 9.89 -16.11
CA ILE A 118 -0.83 11.17 -16.78
C ILE A 118 -2.31 11.47 -16.64
N ASP A 119 -3.19 10.51 -16.92
CA ASP A 119 -4.64 10.67 -16.79
C ASP A 119 -5.03 11.08 -15.35
N HIS A 120 -4.48 10.40 -14.35
CA HIS A 120 -4.70 10.74 -12.95
C HIS A 120 -4.12 12.10 -12.56
N PHE A 121 -2.90 12.42 -13.03
CA PHE A 121 -2.24 13.69 -12.73
C PHE A 121 -3.01 14.88 -13.29
N MET A 122 -3.48 14.77 -14.55
CA MET A 122 -4.31 15.77 -15.19
C MET A 122 -5.64 15.96 -14.46
N ALA A 123 -6.30 14.86 -14.07
CA ALA A 123 -7.57 14.89 -13.36
C ALA A 123 -7.46 15.52 -11.95
N GLY A 124 -6.28 15.48 -11.34
CA GLY A 124 -6.02 16.09 -10.04
C GLY A 124 -5.53 17.53 -10.08
N LEU A 125 -5.03 18.00 -11.24
CA LEU A 125 -4.43 19.33 -11.38
C LEU A 125 -5.49 20.44 -11.26
N HIS A 126 -5.09 21.62 -10.79
CA HIS A 126 -5.99 22.76 -10.71
C HIS A 126 -6.51 23.14 -12.13
N PRO A 127 -7.83 23.31 -12.35
CA PRO A 127 -8.41 23.41 -13.70
C PRO A 127 -7.78 24.51 -14.56
N ALA A 128 -7.53 25.68 -13.97
CA ALA A 128 -6.88 26.77 -14.68
C ALA A 128 -5.47 26.39 -15.16
N LEU A 129 -4.70 25.65 -14.36
CA LEU A 129 -3.33 25.23 -14.68
C LEU A 129 -3.32 24.12 -15.73
N LEU A 130 -4.25 23.18 -15.61
CA LEU A 130 -4.47 22.15 -16.63
C LEU A 130 -4.75 22.77 -18.00
N LYS A 131 -5.66 23.76 -18.07
CA LYS A 131 -5.96 24.47 -19.32
C LYS A 131 -4.71 25.11 -19.96
N SER A 132 -3.84 25.71 -19.15
CA SER A 132 -2.56 26.27 -19.63
C SER A 132 -1.63 25.18 -20.16
N CYS A 133 -1.45 24.08 -19.41
CA CYS A 133 -0.61 22.95 -19.85
C CYS A 133 -1.11 22.31 -21.16
N LEU A 134 -2.44 22.21 -21.34
CA LEU A 134 -3.08 21.65 -22.52
C LEU A 134 -3.00 22.58 -23.75
N SER A 135 -2.80 23.88 -23.55
CA SER A 135 -2.65 24.83 -24.66
C SER A 135 -1.27 24.76 -25.34
N ILE A 136 -0.31 24.08 -24.72
CA ILE A 136 1.01 23.83 -25.30
C ILE A 136 0.90 22.63 -26.25
N PRO A 137 1.36 22.73 -27.51
CA PRO A 137 1.41 21.60 -28.43
C PRO A 137 2.34 20.49 -27.92
N ASP A 138 2.35 19.35 -28.61
CA ASP A 138 3.22 18.20 -28.33
C ASP A 138 3.06 17.69 -26.88
N GLN A 139 1.92 17.03 -26.61
CA GLN A 139 1.64 16.54 -25.27
C GLN A 139 2.67 15.47 -24.84
N PRO A 140 3.24 15.57 -23.63
CA PRO A 140 4.24 14.62 -23.16
C PRO A 140 3.60 13.24 -22.94
N ASN A 141 4.38 12.20 -23.21
CA ASN A 141 3.96 10.80 -23.01
C ASN A 141 4.54 10.18 -21.73
N MET A 142 5.42 10.91 -21.02
CA MET A 142 5.99 10.50 -19.73
C MET A 142 5.48 11.40 -18.61
N ILE A 143 5.15 10.80 -17.45
CA ILE A 143 4.66 11.56 -16.30
C ILE A 143 5.67 12.60 -15.80
N LYS A 144 6.97 12.30 -15.94
CA LYS A 144 8.04 13.20 -15.52
C LYS A 144 7.98 14.54 -16.26
N GLU A 145 7.73 14.49 -17.56
CA GLU A 145 7.64 15.67 -18.42
C GLU A 145 6.39 16.51 -18.10
N TRP A 146 5.31 15.86 -17.68
CA TRP A 146 4.11 16.53 -17.17
C TRP A 146 4.37 17.32 -15.88
N TYR A 147 5.20 16.79 -14.98
CA TYR A 147 5.62 17.53 -13.79
C TYR A 147 6.35 18.83 -14.16
N ASP A 148 7.30 18.74 -15.09
CA ASP A 148 8.11 19.88 -15.51
C ASP A 148 7.28 20.92 -16.28
N ARG A 149 6.35 20.45 -17.12
CA ARG A 149 5.35 21.30 -17.79
C ARG A 149 4.49 22.07 -16.79
N ALA A 150 3.93 21.39 -15.79
CA ALA A 150 3.07 22.03 -14.78
C ALA A 150 3.83 23.09 -13.95
N ARG A 151 5.10 22.86 -13.62
CA ARG A 151 5.97 23.86 -12.95
C ARG A 151 6.20 25.08 -13.82
N LYS A 152 6.55 24.89 -15.09
CA LYS A 152 6.81 25.97 -16.04
C LYS A 152 5.59 26.90 -16.18
N GLU A 153 4.41 26.31 -16.37
CA GLU A 153 3.16 27.06 -16.51
C GLU A 153 2.76 27.82 -15.24
N LYS A 154 2.99 27.23 -14.06
CA LYS A 154 2.74 27.94 -12.80
C LYS A 154 3.68 29.13 -12.63
N GLY A 155 4.95 29.00 -13.04
CA GLY A 155 5.93 30.09 -13.04
C GLY A 155 5.55 31.23 -13.98
N GLN A 156 5.13 30.94 -15.21
CA GLN A 156 4.72 31.95 -16.19
C GLN A 156 3.49 32.76 -15.74
N ARG A 157 2.56 32.15 -14.99
CA ARG A 157 1.41 32.86 -14.43
C ARG A 157 1.73 33.86 -13.32
N ARG A 158 2.87 33.71 -12.65
CA ARG A 158 3.35 34.70 -11.66
C ARG A 158 3.91 35.95 -12.31
N HIS A 159 4.26 35.86 -13.60
CA HIS A 159 4.77 36.97 -14.40
C HIS A 159 3.94 37.09 -15.68
N PRO A 160 2.70 37.62 -15.61
CA PRO A 160 1.92 37.88 -16.81
C PRO A 160 2.73 38.82 -17.71
N ASN A 161 2.99 38.37 -18.94
CA ASN A 161 3.71 39.15 -19.93
C ASN A 161 2.94 40.46 -20.18
N PRO A 162 3.51 41.66 -19.92
CA PRO A 162 2.79 42.93 -20.04
C PRO A 162 2.47 43.34 -21.49
N ARG A 163 2.77 42.50 -22.48
CA ARG A 163 2.62 42.82 -23.90
C ARG A 163 1.41 42.16 -24.54
N GLN A 164 0.22 42.39 -24.00
CA GLN A 164 -1.04 42.39 -24.75
C GLN A 164 -2.02 43.35 -24.05
N ARG A 165 -1.89 44.64 -24.34
CA ARG A 165 -2.93 45.66 -24.25
C ARG A 165 -2.85 46.53 -25.48
#